data_AF-A0A3D5BJE2-F1
#
_entry.id   AF-A0A3D5BJE2-F1
#
_cell.length_a   1.000
_cell.length_b   1.000
_cell.length_c   1.000
_cell.angle_alpha   90.00
_cell.angle_beta   90.00
_cell.angle_gamma   90.00
#
_symmetry.space_group_name_H-M   'P 1'
#
loop_
_entity.id
_entity.type
_entity.pdbx_description
1 polymer ?
#
loop_
_entity_poly.entity_id
_entity_poly.type
_entity_poly.pdbx_seq_one_letter_code
_entity_poly.pdbx_strand_id
1 'polypeptide(L)'
;MNNEFDFAALSKSWQQQPVAAATVPTAADLTQARQRQRQQWLLLAGEWLGAAAMAGTALWLVTSMQDWLSYIAAVFLLIGVLMSLYVSWHVHRPLLAYDNWSSSGVLAFRLRSCQLSLLYYRYNQLACALLVLFVVVLWGLWFWQPALVPAAMLKFYSLIALPLCLYGIYLLQQRIGNKQQEIAPLQALLQDFQSETV
;
A
#
# COMPACT_ATOMS: atom_id res chain seq x y z
N MET A 1 -5.80 21.83 -6.48
CA MET A 1 -5.46 21.12 -5.24
C MET A 1 -6.14 21.88 -4.11
N ASN A 2 -7.37 21.49 -3.74
CA ASN A 2 -8.14 22.10 -2.65
C ASN A 2 -8.94 20.97 -2.01
N ASN A 3 -8.30 20.26 -1.08
CA ASN A 3 -8.93 19.30 -0.17
C ASN A 3 -8.15 19.39 1.15
N GLU A 4 -7.94 20.62 1.64
CA GLU A 4 -7.57 20.84 3.03
C GLU A 4 -8.82 20.55 3.85
N PHE A 5 -8.92 19.30 4.30
CA PHE A 5 -9.86 18.89 5.33
C PHE A 5 -9.46 19.67 6.59
N ASP A 6 -10.17 20.76 6.90
CA ASP A 6 -9.83 21.65 8.01
C ASP A 6 -10.17 20.96 9.33
N PHE A 7 -9.17 20.29 9.91
CA PHE A 7 -9.28 19.57 11.18
C PHE A 7 -9.58 20.51 12.36
N ALA A 8 -9.21 21.79 12.25
CA ALA A 8 -9.56 22.79 13.27
C ALA A 8 -11.05 23.14 13.21
N ALA A 9 -11.62 23.22 12.00
CA ALA A 9 -13.07 23.38 11.83
C ALA A 9 -13.86 22.13 12.27
N LEU A 10 -13.32 20.94 12.00
CA LEU A 10 -13.94 19.69 12.43
C LEU A 10 -13.92 19.56 13.97
N SER A 11 -12.78 19.74 14.63
CA SER A 11 -12.72 19.68 16.10
C SER A 11 -13.67 20.67 16.79
N LYS A 12 -13.77 21.92 16.29
CA LYS A 12 -14.70 22.91 16.82
C LYS A 12 -16.17 22.55 16.62
N SER A 13 -16.54 22.05 15.44
CA SER A 13 -17.94 21.65 15.17
C SER A 13 -18.35 20.41 15.97
N TRP A 14 -17.42 19.50 16.24
CA TRP A 14 -17.65 18.31 17.04
C TRP A 14 -17.76 18.61 18.54
N GLN A 15 -16.92 19.51 19.08
CA GLN A 15 -17.00 19.96 20.48
C GLN A 15 -18.31 20.71 20.80
N GLN A 16 -18.97 21.29 19.80
CA GLN A 16 -20.19 22.06 19.97
C GLN A 16 -21.48 21.25 19.76
N GLN A 17 -21.39 19.99 19.33
CA GLN A 17 -22.57 19.14 19.20
C GLN A 17 -22.94 18.51 20.54
N PRO A 18 -24.18 18.69 21.03
CA PRO A 18 -24.63 17.94 22.19
C PRO A 18 -24.49 16.45 21.87
N VAL A 19 -23.94 15.67 22.81
CA VAL A 19 -23.77 14.21 22.71
C VAL A 19 -25.15 13.56 22.63
N ALA A 20 -25.76 13.60 21.46
CA ALA A 20 -26.98 12.88 21.17
C ALA A 20 -26.62 11.39 21.20
N ALA A 21 -27.41 10.60 21.95
CA ALA A 21 -27.29 9.16 21.99
C ALA A 21 -27.05 8.61 20.58
N ALA A 22 -25.96 7.86 20.39
CA ALA A 22 -25.46 7.41 19.10
C ALA A 22 -26.62 7.01 18.19
N THR A 23 -26.95 7.86 17.21
CA THR A 23 -28.05 7.62 16.29
C THR A 23 -27.76 6.34 15.52
N VAL A 24 -28.75 5.44 15.52
CA VAL A 24 -28.68 4.18 14.77
C VAL A 24 -28.24 4.48 13.33
N PRO A 25 -27.25 3.75 12.77
CA PRO A 25 -26.70 4.05 11.46
C PRO A 25 -27.81 4.19 10.40
N THR A 26 -27.81 5.29 9.66
CA THR A 26 -28.79 5.47 8.60
C THR A 26 -28.47 4.58 7.40
N ALA A 27 -29.45 4.32 6.53
CA ALA A 27 -29.23 3.53 5.31
C ALA A 27 -28.12 4.11 4.40
N ALA A 28 -27.90 5.42 4.45
CA ALA A 28 -26.81 6.09 3.74
C ALA A 28 -25.43 5.73 4.33
N ASP A 29 -25.31 5.63 5.66
CA ASP A 29 -24.07 5.24 6.32
C ASP A 29 -23.70 3.79 5.99
N LEU A 30 -24.70 2.90 5.95
CA LEU A 30 -24.53 1.50 5.57
C LEU A 30 -24.11 1.34 4.10
N THR A 31 -24.64 2.16 3.19
CA THR A 31 -24.25 2.11 1.77
C THR A 31 -22.82 2.61 1.57
N GLN A 32 -22.40 3.69 2.25
CA GLN A 32 -21.01 4.15 2.22
C GLN A 32 -20.03 3.14 2.83
N ALA A 33 -20.39 2.49 3.94
CA ALA A 33 -19.57 1.44 4.56
C ALA A 33 -19.37 0.25 3.60
N ARG A 34 -20.46 -0.22 2.97
CA ARG A 34 -20.40 -1.28 1.94
C ARG A 34 -19.56 -0.88 0.73
N GLN A 35 -19.63 0.37 0.28
CA GLN A 35 -18.83 0.85 -0.84
C GLN A 35 -17.33 0.83 -0.50
N ARG A 36 -16.93 1.28 0.69
CA ARG A 36 -15.53 1.22 1.16
C ARG A 36 -15.05 -0.22 1.27
N GLN A 37 -15.90 -1.12 1.77
CA GLN A 37 -15.58 -2.54 1.87
C GLN A 37 -15.38 -3.18 0.49
N ARG A 38 -16.23 -2.85 -0.50
CA ARG A 38 -16.07 -3.30 -1.89
C ARG A 38 -14.77 -2.81 -2.52
N GLN A 39 -14.40 -1.56 -2.29
CA GLN A 39 -13.13 -1.01 -2.79
C GLN A 39 -11.92 -1.74 -2.19
N GLN A 40 -11.95 -2.03 -0.89
CA GLN A 40 -10.90 -2.82 -0.23
C GLN A 40 -10.80 -4.24 -0.80
N TRP A 41 -11.94 -4.88 -1.08
CA TRP A 41 -11.98 -6.19 -1.73
C TRP A 41 -11.42 -6.18 -3.15
N LEU A 42 -11.73 -5.14 -3.95
CA LEU A 42 -11.19 -5.01 -5.30
C LEU A 42 -9.67 -4.84 -5.29
N LEU A 43 -9.15 -4.03 -4.36
CA LEU A 43 -7.70 -3.87 -4.18
C LEU A 43 -7.04 -5.19 -3.80
N LEU A 44 -7.59 -5.88 -2.81
CA LEU A 44 -7.11 -7.20 -2.37
C LEU A 44 -7.12 -8.22 -3.52
N ALA A 45 -8.21 -8.28 -4.28
CA ALA A 45 -8.33 -9.19 -5.43
C ALA A 45 -7.28 -8.85 -6.51
N GLY A 46 -7.04 -7.57 -6.77
CA GLY A 46 -5.99 -7.11 -7.68
C GLY A 46 -4.60 -7.57 -7.25
N GLU A 47 -4.27 -7.44 -5.96
CA GLU A 47 -3.00 -7.92 -5.41
C GLU A 47 -2.84 -9.44 -5.53
N TRP A 48 -3.91 -10.18 -5.27
CA TRP A 48 -3.91 -11.65 -5.38
C TRP A 48 -3.73 -12.12 -6.82
N LEU A 49 -4.40 -11.46 -7.78
CA LEU A 49 -4.21 -11.74 -9.20
C LEU A 49 -2.77 -11.45 -9.63
N GLY A 50 -2.20 -10.33 -9.18
CA GLY A 50 -0.79 -10.01 -9.42
C GLY A 50 0.15 -11.06 -8.84
N ALA A 51 -0.07 -11.47 -7.59
CA ALA A 51 0.72 -12.51 -6.92
C ALA A 51 0.61 -13.87 -7.64
N ALA A 52 -0.59 -14.27 -8.06
CA ALA A 52 -0.80 -15.50 -8.81
C ALA A 52 -0.08 -15.48 -10.17
N ALA A 53 -0.13 -14.35 -10.88
CA ALA A 53 0.60 -14.16 -12.12
C ALA A 53 2.12 -14.27 -11.89
N MET A 54 2.67 -13.57 -10.89
CA MET A 54 4.10 -13.63 -10.55
C MET A 54 4.54 -15.06 -10.17
N ALA A 55 3.75 -15.77 -9.37
CA ALA A 55 4.04 -17.15 -8.98
C ALA A 55 4.02 -18.10 -10.18
N GLY A 56 3.01 -17.97 -11.06
CA GLY A 56 2.91 -18.76 -12.29
C GLY A 56 4.09 -18.50 -13.22
N THR A 57 4.48 -17.23 -13.41
CA THR A 57 5.65 -16.86 -14.23
C THR A 57 6.95 -17.37 -13.62
N ALA A 58 7.12 -17.29 -12.29
CA ALA A 58 8.32 -17.82 -11.62
C ALA A 58 8.45 -19.34 -11.83
N LEU A 59 7.35 -20.08 -11.66
CA LEU A 59 7.34 -21.52 -11.88
C LEU A 59 7.63 -21.86 -13.35
N TRP A 60 7.03 -21.13 -14.28
CA TRP A 60 7.27 -21.31 -15.72
C TRP A 60 8.73 -21.06 -16.09
N LEU A 61 9.34 -19.99 -15.56
CA LEU A 61 10.75 -19.67 -15.79
C LEU A 61 11.67 -20.79 -15.29
N VAL A 62 11.47 -21.27 -14.06
CA VAL A 62 12.31 -22.33 -13.46
C VAL A 62 12.19 -23.66 -14.20
N THR A 63 11.00 -23.96 -14.75
CA THR A 63 10.74 -25.24 -15.42
C THR A 63 11.06 -25.23 -16.91
N SER A 64 10.91 -24.08 -17.58
CA SER A 64 11.07 -23.95 -19.03
C SER A 64 12.43 -23.41 -19.47
N MET A 65 13.13 -22.67 -18.59
CA MET A 65 14.39 -22.01 -18.91
C MET A 65 15.44 -22.34 -17.83
N GLN A 66 16.49 -23.08 -18.21
CA GLN A 66 17.57 -23.52 -17.31
C GLN A 66 18.81 -22.61 -17.41
N ASP A 67 18.59 -21.30 -17.37
CA ASP A 67 19.65 -20.30 -17.40
C ASP A 67 19.66 -19.44 -16.13
N TRP A 68 20.82 -18.87 -15.82
CA TRP A 68 21.02 -18.05 -14.62
C TRP A 68 20.05 -16.88 -14.52
N LEU A 69 19.71 -16.27 -15.66
CA LEU A 69 18.78 -15.15 -15.72
C LEU A 69 17.37 -15.55 -15.27
N SER A 70 16.88 -16.72 -15.69
CA SER A 70 15.56 -17.23 -15.30
C SER A 70 15.47 -17.54 -13.81
N TYR A 71 16.51 -18.13 -13.22
CA TYR A 71 16.55 -18.36 -11.78
C TYR A 71 16.55 -17.05 -10.98
N ILE A 72 17.35 -16.07 -11.40
CA ILE A 72 17.38 -14.75 -10.75
C ILE A 72 16.02 -14.07 -10.88
N ALA A 73 15.44 -14.03 -12.07
CA ALA A 73 14.11 -13.44 -12.29
C ALA A 73 13.04 -14.14 -11.44
N ALA A 74 13.07 -15.47 -11.34
CA ALA A 74 12.16 -16.23 -10.49
C ALA A 74 12.29 -15.86 -9.00
N VAL A 75 13.51 -15.63 -8.50
CA VAL A 75 13.73 -15.15 -7.11
C VAL A 75 13.08 -13.79 -6.89
N PHE A 76 13.28 -12.84 -7.81
CA PHE A 76 12.65 -11.52 -7.71
C PHE A 76 11.12 -11.60 -7.74
N LEU A 77 10.55 -12.46 -8.60
CA LEU A 77 9.11 -12.71 -8.64
C LEU A 77 8.60 -13.33 -7.33
N LEU A 78 9.32 -14.30 -6.76
CA LEU A 78 8.97 -14.91 -5.47
C LEU A 78 9.00 -13.89 -4.33
N ILE A 79 10.00 -13.00 -4.30
CA ILE A 79 10.02 -11.89 -3.34
C ILE A 79 8.77 -11.03 -3.54
N GLY A 80 8.40 -10.70 -4.78
CA GLY A 80 7.16 -9.99 -5.11
C GLY A 80 5.90 -10.68 -4.60
N VAL A 81 5.80 -12.01 -4.73
CA VAL A 81 4.69 -12.81 -4.21
C VAL A 81 4.61 -12.72 -2.69
N LEU A 82 5.73 -12.95 -1.99
CA LEU A 82 5.78 -12.86 -0.52
C LEU A 82 5.38 -11.47 -0.03
N MET A 83 5.86 -10.45 -0.74
CA MET A 83 5.53 -9.05 -0.54
C MET A 83 4.02 -8.79 -0.68
N SER A 84 3.38 -9.26 -1.77
CA SER A 84 1.93 -9.12 -1.96
C SER A 84 1.12 -9.85 -0.90
N LEU A 85 1.55 -11.07 -0.50
CA LEU A 85 0.88 -11.82 0.57
C LEU A 85 0.98 -11.11 1.92
N TYR A 86 2.15 -10.54 2.22
CA TYR A 86 2.37 -9.77 3.44
C TYR A 86 1.44 -8.55 3.50
N VAL A 87 1.31 -7.78 2.42
CA VAL A 87 0.40 -6.63 2.35
C VAL A 87 -1.05 -7.06 2.48
N SER A 88 -1.47 -8.06 1.72
CA SER A 88 -2.82 -8.64 1.82
C SER A 88 -3.19 -8.99 3.27
N TRP A 89 -2.25 -9.61 4.00
CA TRP A 89 -2.48 -10.04 5.37
C TRP A 89 -2.43 -8.89 6.39
N HIS A 90 -1.44 -8.02 6.32
CA HIS A 90 -1.19 -6.98 7.33
C HIS A 90 -1.92 -5.65 7.06
N VAL A 91 -2.32 -5.38 5.81
CA VAL A 91 -3.00 -4.14 5.40
C VAL A 91 -4.49 -4.38 5.20
N HIS A 92 -4.88 -5.30 4.33
CA HIS A 92 -6.28 -5.43 3.93
C HIS A 92 -7.14 -6.19 4.95
N ARG A 93 -6.62 -7.30 5.51
CA ARG A 93 -7.37 -8.08 6.51
C ARG A 93 -7.86 -7.26 7.73
N PRO A 94 -7.04 -6.43 8.40
CA PRO A 94 -7.52 -5.66 9.56
C PRO A 94 -8.52 -4.56 9.19
N LEU A 95 -8.48 -4.03 7.96
CA LEU A 95 -9.48 -3.07 7.47
C LEU A 95 -10.82 -3.75 7.20
N LEU A 96 -10.80 -5.00 6.72
CA LEU A 96 -12.00 -5.80 6.45
C LEU A 96 -12.67 -6.34 7.72
N ALA A 97 -11.87 -6.62 8.76
CA ALA A 97 -12.36 -7.16 10.03
C ALA A 97 -12.84 -6.08 11.02
N TYR A 98 -12.88 -4.80 10.61
CA TYR A 98 -13.22 -3.70 11.50
C TYR A 98 -14.74 -3.58 11.72
N ASP A 99 -15.17 -3.64 12.97
CA ASP A 99 -16.57 -3.76 13.40
C ASP A 99 -17.07 -2.60 14.29
N ASN A 100 -16.18 -1.80 14.86
CA ASN A 100 -16.56 -0.71 15.78
C ASN A 100 -16.84 0.63 15.05
N TRP A 101 -18.12 0.91 14.79
CA TRP A 101 -18.57 2.13 14.10
C TRP A 101 -19.08 3.26 15.01
N SER A 102 -18.73 3.24 16.31
CA SER A 102 -18.95 4.39 17.21
C SER A 102 -18.14 5.62 16.76
N SER A 103 -18.45 6.82 17.25
CA SER A 103 -17.72 8.06 16.90
C SER A 103 -16.21 7.96 17.19
N SER A 104 -15.84 7.43 18.36
CA SER A 104 -14.45 7.11 18.72
C SER A 104 -13.87 5.99 17.85
N GLY A 105 -14.69 4.99 17.50
CA GLY A 105 -14.35 3.93 16.55
C GLY A 105 -14.06 4.45 15.14
N VAL A 106 -14.80 5.43 14.62
CA VAL A 106 -14.54 6.01 13.29
C VAL A 106 -13.20 6.76 13.27
N LEU A 107 -12.87 7.45 14.35
CA LEU A 107 -11.58 8.15 14.48
C LEU A 107 -10.42 7.16 14.61
N ALA A 108 -10.58 6.08 15.39
CA ALA A 108 -9.64 4.97 15.46
C ALA A 108 -9.43 4.27 14.10
N PHE A 109 -10.51 4.08 13.33
CA PHE A 109 -10.46 3.54 11.98
C PHE A 109 -9.67 4.44 11.02
N ARG A 110 -9.89 5.76 11.07
CA ARG A 110 -9.16 6.72 10.24
C ARG A 110 -7.66 6.72 10.54
N LEU A 111 -7.30 6.71 11.83
CA LEU A 111 -5.92 6.61 12.28
C LEU A 111 -5.28 5.30 11.80
N ARG A 112 -5.97 4.17 11.98
CA ARG A 112 -5.50 2.85 11.52
C ARG A 112 -5.37 2.79 10.00
N SER A 113 -6.32 3.35 9.26
CA SER A 113 -6.28 3.43 7.80
C SER A 113 -5.09 4.29 7.31
N CYS A 114 -4.78 5.39 7.98
CA CYS A 114 -3.60 6.21 7.66
C CYS A 114 -2.29 5.45 7.92
N GLN A 115 -2.17 4.78 9.06
CA GLN A 115 -0.99 3.96 9.39
C GLN A 115 -0.79 2.82 8.38
N LEU A 116 -1.88 2.13 8.01
CA LEU A 116 -1.84 1.06 7.03
C LEU A 116 -1.53 1.58 5.62
N SER A 117 -2.01 2.77 5.26
CA SER A 117 -1.65 3.44 4.00
C SER A 117 -0.16 3.80 3.93
N LEU A 118 0.44 4.21 5.04
CA LEU A 118 1.88 4.43 5.12
C LEU A 118 2.67 3.13 4.92
N LEU A 119 2.22 2.04 5.54
CA LEU A 119 2.84 0.72 5.36
C LEU A 119 2.75 0.29 3.89
N TYR A 120 1.62 0.53 3.24
CA TYR A 120 1.41 0.29 1.81
C TYR A 120 2.32 1.15 0.90
N TYR A 121 2.54 2.42 1.24
CA TYR A 121 3.46 3.27 0.46
C TYR A 121 4.92 2.86 0.62
N ARG A 122 5.35 2.51 1.83
CA ARG A 122 6.70 1.97 2.09
C ARG A 122 6.91 0.64 1.36
N TYR A 123 5.88 -0.19 1.34
CA TYR A 123 5.88 -1.42 0.54
C TYR A 123 6.11 -1.15 -0.95
N ASN A 124 5.33 -0.24 -1.55
CA ASN A 124 5.52 0.09 -2.97
C ASN A 124 6.90 0.72 -3.25
N GLN A 125 7.46 1.43 -2.28
CA GLN A 125 8.82 1.95 -2.36
C GLN A 125 9.87 0.82 -2.35
N LEU A 126 9.69 -0.19 -1.50
CA LEU A 126 10.53 -1.40 -1.49
C LEU A 126 10.41 -2.19 -2.79
N ALA A 127 9.19 -2.31 -3.36
CA ALA A 127 8.99 -2.94 -4.65
C ALA A 127 9.72 -2.20 -5.78
N CYS A 128 9.68 -0.87 -5.79
CA CYS A 128 10.46 -0.05 -6.73
C CYS A 128 11.97 -0.24 -6.52
N ALA A 129 12.43 -0.27 -5.27
CA ALA A 129 13.84 -0.49 -4.94
C ALA A 129 14.33 -1.89 -5.36
N LEU A 130 13.51 -2.92 -5.21
CA LEU A 130 13.79 -4.27 -5.71
C LEU A 130 13.90 -4.27 -7.24
N LEU A 131 13.06 -3.52 -7.94
CA LEU A 131 13.16 -3.41 -9.39
C LEU A 131 14.44 -2.69 -9.83
N VAL A 132 14.83 -1.62 -9.13
CA VAL A 132 16.14 -0.95 -9.33
C VAL A 132 17.28 -1.94 -9.11
N LEU A 133 17.24 -2.74 -8.02
CA LEU A 133 18.23 -3.77 -7.74
C LEU A 133 18.28 -4.82 -8.85
N PHE A 134 17.13 -5.24 -9.38
CA PHE A 134 17.06 -6.15 -10.52
C PHE A 134 17.75 -5.58 -11.75
N VAL A 135 17.55 -4.29 -12.06
CA VAL A 135 18.26 -3.61 -13.17
C VAL A 135 19.78 -3.62 -12.95
N VAL A 136 20.24 -3.39 -11.72
CA VAL A 136 21.67 -3.46 -11.37
C VAL A 136 22.21 -4.88 -11.57
N VAL A 137 21.45 -5.91 -11.17
CA VAL A 137 21.82 -7.31 -11.40
C VAL A 137 21.89 -7.64 -12.89
N LEU A 138 20.94 -7.17 -13.71
CA LEU A 138 20.99 -7.33 -15.17
C LEU A 138 22.26 -6.72 -15.78
N TRP A 139 22.66 -5.54 -15.32
CA TRP A 139 23.91 -4.92 -15.72
C TRP A 139 25.14 -5.74 -15.30
N GLY A 140 25.14 -6.29 -14.08
CA GLY A 140 26.21 -7.18 -13.61
C GLY A 140 26.33 -8.45 -14.46
N LEU A 141 25.21 -9.09 -14.78
CA LEU A 141 25.17 -10.26 -15.67
C LEU A 141 25.61 -9.92 -17.10
N TRP A 142 25.27 -8.74 -17.60
CA TRP A 142 25.71 -8.30 -18.93
C TRP A 142 27.23 -7.99 -18.94
N PHE A 143 27.74 -7.35 -17.89
CA PHE A 143 29.15 -6.94 -17.81
C PHE A 143 30.11 -8.12 -17.61
N TRP A 144 29.77 -9.07 -16.72
CA TRP A 144 30.59 -10.27 -16.47
C TRP A 144 30.35 -11.40 -17.48
N GLN A 145 29.32 -11.28 -18.31
CA GLN A 145 28.89 -12.29 -19.29
C GLN A 145 28.67 -13.73 -18.75
N PRO A 146 28.25 -14.00 -17.49
CA PRO A 146 27.87 -15.35 -17.08
C PRO A 146 26.59 -15.86 -17.77
N ALA A 147 25.80 -14.96 -18.38
CA ALA A 147 24.58 -15.29 -19.08
C ALA A 147 24.36 -14.34 -20.29
N LEU A 148 23.72 -14.86 -21.33
CA LEU A 148 23.32 -14.09 -22.51
C LEU A 148 22.09 -13.24 -22.18
N VAL A 149 22.32 -12.02 -21.66
CA VAL A 149 21.24 -11.06 -21.39
C VAL A 149 20.83 -10.37 -22.69
N PRO A 150 19.56 -10.46 -23.12
CA PRO A 150 19.11 -9.78 -24.34
C PRO A 150 19.26 -8.27 -24.21
N ALA A 151 19.94 -7.63 -25.17
CA ALA A 151 20.15 -6.18 -25.16
C ALA A 151 18.84 -5.38 -25.14
N ALA A 152 17.77 -5.92 -25.74
CA ALA A 152 16.44 -5.33 -25.70
C ALA A 152 15.87 -5.25 -24.27
N MET A 153 16.07 -6.31 -23.47
CA MET A 153 15.64 -6.36 -22.07
C MET A 153 16.42 -5.34 -21.23
N LEU A 154 17.75 -5.29 -21.39
CA LEU A 154 18.59 -4.32 -20.67
C LEU A 154 18.18 -2.86 -20.99
N LYS A 155 17.91 -2.56 -22.26
CA LYS A 155 17.43 -1.24 -22.70
C LYS A 155 16.07 -0.90 -22.10
N PHE A 156 15.11 -1.82 -22.12
CA PHE A 156 13.78 -1.61 -21.54
C PHE A 156 13.86 -1.28 -20.05
N TYR A 157 14.57 -2.11 -19.27
CA TYR A 157 14.68 -1.91 -17.84
C TYR A 157 15.47 -0.66 -17.47
N SER A 158 16.51 -0.31 -18.24
CA SER A 158 17.33 0.88 -17.95
C SER A 158 16.67 2.19 -18.38
N LEU A 159 16.02 2.23 -19.54
CA LEU A 159 15.46 3.46 -20.11
C LEU A 159 14.02 3.74 -19.70
N ILE A 160 13.26 2.71 -19.32
CA ILE A 160 11.84 2.85 -19.00
C ILE A 160 11.60 2.51 -17.53
N ALA A 161 11.94 1.29 -17.12
CA ALA A 161 11.56 0.82 -15.78
C ALA A 161 12.31 1.57 -14.67
N LEU A 162 13.61 1.77 -14.82
CA LEU A 162 14.45 2.49 -13.85
C LEU A 162 13.96 3.93 -13.59
N PRO A 163 13.79 4.83 -14.60
CA PRO A 163 13.31 6.18 -14.35
C PRO A 163 11.88 6.19 -13.79
N LEU A 164 11.02 5.28 -14.21
CA LEU A 164 9.67 5.15 -13.66
C LEU A 164 9.71 4.77 -12.17
N CYS A 165 10.58 3.84 -11.78
CA CYS A 165 10.76 3.44 -10.39
C CYS A 165 11.36 4.58 -9.54
N LEU A 166 12.35 5.30 -10.04
CA LEU A 166 12.92 6.46 -9.34
C LEU A 166 11.89 7.57 -9.14
N TYR A 167 11.12 7.87 -10.18
CA TYR A 167 10.02 8.84 -10.10
C TYR A 167 8.92 8.36 -9.14
N GLY A 168 8.58 7.07 -9.18
CA GLY A 168 7.63 6.44 -8.25
C GLY A 168 8.09 6.55 -6.80
N ILE A 169 9.36 6.26 -6.51
CA ILE A 169 9.97 6.43 -5.18
C ILE A 169 9.83 7.89 -4.71
N TYR A 170 10.15 8.85 -5.57
CA TYR A 170 10.02 10.27 -5.24
C TYR A 170 8.58 10.67 -4.89
N LEU A 171 7.60 10.27 -5.71
CA LEU A 171 6.18 10.55 -5.44
C LEU A 171 5.69 9.87 -4.15
N LEU A 172 6.11 8.63 -3.90
CA LEU A 172 5.77 7.91 -2.69
C LEU A 172 6.37 8.57 -1.45
N GLN A 173 7.60 9.09 -1.55
CA GLN A 173 8.24 9.81 -0.46
C GLN A 173 7.49 11.08 -0.10
N GLN A 174 7.01 11.85 -1.10
CA GLN A 174 6.15 13.01 -0.85
C GLN A 174 4.83 12.60 -0.15
N ARG A 175 4.18 11.52 -0.63
CA ARG A 175 2.93 11.03 -0.03
C ARG A 175 3.13 10.52 1.39
N ILE A 176 4.25 9.87 1.68
CA ILE A 176 4.63 9.43 3.03
C ILE A 176 4.78 10.64 3.95
N GLY A 177 5.49 11.69 3.50
CA GLY A 177 5.66 12.94 4.27
C GLY A 177 4.32 13.57 4.64
N ASN A 178 3.44 13.76 3.64
CA ASN A 178 2.11 14.34 3.88
C ASN A 178 1.28 13.49 4.85
N LYS A 179 1.29 12.16 4.69
CA LYS A 179 0.54 11.25 5.59
C LYS A 179 1.11 11.19 7.00
N GLN A 180 2.42 11.33 7.17
CA GLN A 180 3.03 11.42 8.50
C GLN A 180 2.60 12.69 9.24
N GLN A 181 2.49 13.82 8.53
CA GLN A 181 1.99 15.07 9.10
C GLN A 181 0.51 14.98 9.50
N GLU A 182 -0.32 14.21 8.78
CA GLU A 182 -1.72 13.96 9.15
C GLU A 182 -1.89 13.09 10.41
N ILE A 183 -0.93 12.21 10.73
CA ILE A 183 -1.08 11.24 11.83
C ILE A 183 -0.96 11.90 13.21
N ALA A 184 -0.03 12.86 13.38
CA ALA A 184 0.17 13.53 14.66
C ALA A 184 -1.11 14.22 15.21
N PRO A 185 -1.84 15.04 14.44
CA PRO A 185 -3.09 15.64 14.93
C PRO A 185 -4.20 14.61 15.13
N LEU A 186 -4.27 13.55 14.31
CA LEU A 186 -5.24 12.46 14.49
C LEU A 186 -4.99 11.67 15.79
N GLN A 187 -3.73 11.46 16.16
CA GLN A 187 -3.35 10.83 17.41
C GLN A 187 -3.75 11.68 18.62
N ALA A 188 -3.50 12.99 18.56
CA ALA A 188 -3.92 13.93 19.61
C ALA A 188 -5.44 13.94 19.80
N LEU A 189 -6.22 14.06 18.71
CA LEU A 189 -7.68 14.04 18.75
C LEU A 189 -8.26 12.73 19.31
N LEU A 190 -7.59 11.59 19.05
CA LEU A 190 -8.01 10.30 19.63
C LEU A 190 -7.75 10.25 21.14
N GLN A 191 -6.63 10.79 21.60
CA GLN A 191 -6.30 10.86 23.02
C GLN A 191 -7.28 11.76 23.77
N ASP A 192 -7.63 12.92 23.20
CA ASP A 192 -8.60 13.85 23.79
C ASP A 192 -9.97 13.17 23.95
N PHE A 193 -10.45 12.48 22.89
CA PHE A 193 -11.72 11.73 22.93
C PHE A 193 -11.72 10.59 23.95
N GLN A 194 -10.59 9.92 24.16
CA GLN A 194 -10.48 8.86 25.17
C GLN A 194 -10.46 9.42 26.59
N SER A 195 -9.85 10.59 26.79
CA SER A 195 -9.78 11.26 28.08
C SER A 195 -11.10 11.88 28.55
N GLU A 196 -11.97 12.29 27.62
CA GLU A 196 -13.31 12.81 27.94
C GLU A 196 -14.35 11.71 28.24
N THR A 197 -14.04 10.44 27.93
CA THR A 197 -14.94 9.29 28.15
C THR A 197 -14.72 8.54 29.47
N VAL A 198 -13.81 9.01 30.33
CA VAL A 198 -13.56 8.50 31.70
C VAL A 198 -14.18 9.47 32.71
#